data_AF-A0AAN8J367-F1
#
_entry.id   AF-A0AAN8J367-F1
#
_cell.length_a   1.000
_cell.length_b   1.000
_cell.length_c   1.000
_cell.angle_alpha   90.00
_cell.angle_beta   90.00
_cell.angle_gamma   90.00
#
_symmetry.space_group_name_H-M   'P 1'
#
loop_
_entity.id
_entity.type
_entity.pdbx_description
1 polymer ?
#
loop_
_entity_poly.entity_id
_entity_poly.type
_entity_poly.pdbx_seq_one_letter_code
_entity_poly.pdbx_strand_id
1 'polypeptide(L)'
;FFSKIAPQWHINAVGITDSSLPTVSVFAKDVCFFYMRDNANESFERGVVFYKGDDGKVVGVLLLNVYGSGVDVSRRLIEEARSIDDFQQLAKLYQLYRPAEREDEEKNEEKKAE
;
A
#
# COMPACT_ATOMS: atom_id res chain seq x y z
N PHE A 1 14.21 9.02 -1.73
CA PHE A 1 14.60 9.27 -0.32
C PHE A 1 13.90 8.26 0.58
N PHE A 2 14.45 7.94 1.75
CA PHE A 2 13.76 7.12 2.76
C PHE A 2 13.97 7.72 4.15
N SER A 3 12.99 7.51 5.03
CA SER A 3 13.05 7.88 6.44
C SER A 3 12.48 6.75 7.29
N LYS A 4 13.10 6.49 8.43
CA LYS A 4 12.61 5.54 9.42
C LYS A 4 12.34 6.29 10.71
N ILE A 5 11.09 6.26 11.18
CA ILE A 5 10.67 6.90 12.42
C ILE A 5 10.29 5.80 13.40
N ALA A 6 11.11 5.62 14.44
CA ALA A 6 10.98 4.49 15.35
C ALA A 6 11.04 3.12 14.61
N PRO A 7 10.92 1.99 15.31
CA PRO A 7 10.92 0.67 14.67
C PRO A 7 9.75 0.45 13.70
N GLN A 8 8.60 1.07 13.96
CA GLN A 8 7.33 0.77 13.29
C GLN A 8 7.01 1.60 12.04
N TRP A 9 7.67 2.75 11.81
CA TRP A 9 7.37 3.60 10.65
C TRP A 9 8.54 3.64 9.68
N HIS A 10 8.27 3.24 8.45
CA HIS A 10 9.16 3.30 7.32
C HIS A 10 8.49 4.06 6.19
N ILE A 11 9.16 5.10 5.71
CA ILE A 11 8.66 5.97 4.66
C ILE A 11 9.66 5.97 3.52
N ASN A 12 9.23 5.68 2.30
CA ASN A 12 10.01 5.95 1.09
C ASN A 12 9.31 7.00 0.24
N ALA A 13 10.10 7.81 -0.46
CA ALA A 13 9.62 8.81 -1.39
C ALA A 13 10.40 8.71 -2.71
N VAL A 14 9.69 8.75 -3.82
CA VAL A 14 10.22 8.72 -5.19
C VAL A 14 9.58 9.86 -5.98
N GLY A 15 10.37 10.64 -6.72
CA GLY A 15 9.87 11.77 -7.50
C GLY A 15 9.50 13.01 -6.67
N ILE A 16 8.59 13.83 -7.20
CA ILE A 16 8.14 15.09 -6.60
C ILE A 16 7.05 14.78 -5.55
N THR A 17 7.38 14.98 -4.28
CA THR A 17 6.50 14.68 -3.13
C THR A 17 6.15 15.96 -2.38
N ASP A 18 5.55 16.90 -3.08
CA ASP A 18 5.07 18.16 -2.51
C ASP A 18 3.59 18.04 -2.11
N SER A 19 3.29 18.36 -0.85
CA SER A 19 1.93 18.39 -0.31
C SER A 19 0.98 19.39 -1.01
N SER A 20 1.52 20.37 -1.75
CA SER A 20 0.71 21.31 -2.52
C SER A 20 0.05 20.67 -3.75
N LEU A 21 0.59 19.54 -4.22
CA LEU A 21 0.09 18.82 -5.39
C LEU A 21 -1.16 17.98 -5.08
N PRO A 22 -2.06 17.76 -6.06
CA PRO A 22 -3.18 16.85 -5.88
C PRO A 22 -2.72 15.42 -5.59
N THR A 23 -3.19 14.83 -4.49
CA THR A 23 -2.81 13.47 -4.09
C THR A 23 -3.97 12.48 -4.12
N VAL A 24 -3.66 11.22 -4.40
CA VAL A 24 -4.56 10.07 -4.17
C VAL A 24 -3.85 9.07 -3.27
N SER A 25 -4.48 8.67 -2.17
CA SER A 25 -3.89 7.74 -1.21
C SER A 25 -4.69 6.44 -1.13
N VAL A 26 -3.99 5.32 -1.10
CA VAL A 26 -4.59 3.99 -0.89
C VAL A 26 -3.90 3.33 0.29
N PHE A 27 -4.70 2.95 1.29
CA PHE A 27 -4.23 2.29 2.51
C PHE A 27 -4.86 0.92 2.63
N ALA A 28 -4.08 -0.04 3.12
CA ALA A 28 -4.60 -1.34 3.52
C ALA A 28 -4.79 -1.35 5.03
N LYS A 29 -5.98 -1.75 5.46
CA LYS A 29 -6.24 -2.06 6.86
C LYS A 29 -5.46 -3.33 7.19
N ASP A 30 -4.54 -3.25 8.14
CA ASP A 30 -3.95 -4.46 8.66
C ASP A 30 -4.92 -5.05 9.69
N VAL A 31 -5.29 -6.31 9.49
CA VAL A 31 -6.02 -7.04 10.52
C VAL A 31 -4.97 -7.42 11.57
N CYS A 32 -4.81 -6.56 12.58
CA CYS A 32 -3.98 -6.90 13.73
C CYS A 32 -4.71 -8.01 14.51
N PHE A 33 -4.49 -9.27 14.10
CA PHE A 33 -5.17 -10.43 14.66
C PHE A 33 -4.63 -10.80 16.07
N PHE A 34 -3.51 -10.21 16.51
CA PHE A 34 -2.77 -10.73 17.66
C PHE A 34 -3.16 -10.15 19.02
N TYR A 35 -3.97 -9.08 19.09
CA TYR A 35 -4.58 -8.63 20.35
C TYR A 35 -5.90 -7.91 20.05
N MET A 36 -7.02 -8.65 20.04
CA MET A 36 -8.33 -8.06 20.35
C MET A 36 -8.28 -7.55 21.81
N ARG A 37 -7.68 -6.38 22.01
CA ARG A 37 -8.11 -5.46 23.07
C ARG A 37 -9.23 -4.64 22.45
N ASP A 38 -10.33 -4.52 23.19
CA ASP A 38 -11.60 -3.85 22.88
C ASP A 38 -11.53 -2.35 22.52
N ASN A 39 -10.53 -1.90 21.76
CA ASN A 39 -10.50 -0.58 21.17
C ASN A 39 -10.06 -0.78 19.71
N ALA A 40 -11.04 -1.08 18.86
CA ALA A 40 -10.92 -1.18 17.42
C ALA A 40 -10.57 0.19 16.82
N ASN A 41 -9.36 0.67 17.10
CA ASN A 41 -8.78 1.77 16.36
C ASN A 41 -8.21 1.14 15.09
N GLU A 42 -8.92 1.31 13.97
CA GLU A 42 -8.51 0.76 12.69
C GLU A 42 -7.11 1.29 12.34
N SER A 43 -6.07 0.45 12.45
CA SER A 43 -4.71 0.85 12.12
C SER A 43 -4.43 0.61 10.63
N PHE A 44 -4.26 1.71 9.90
CA PHE A 44 -3.74 1.69 8.53
C PHE A 44 -2.22 1.71 8.60
N GLU A 45 -1.62 0.53 8.67
CA GLU A 45 -0.19 0.40 8.86
C GLU A 45 0.59 0.49 7.55
N ARG A 46 -0.04 0.19 6.40
CA ARG A 46 0.58 0.21 5.08
C ARG A 46 -0.21 1.03 4.08
N GLY A 47 0.50 1.75 3.22
CA GLY A 47 -0.15 2.53 2.18
C GLY A 47 0.80 3.14 1.16
N VAL A 48 0.18 3.67 0.11
CA VAL A 48 0.82 4.42 -0.96
C VAL A 48 0.08 5.72 -1.21
N VAL A 49 0.81 6.79 -1.43
CA VAL A 49 0.30 8.12 -1.76
C VAL A 49 0.88 8.52 -3.11
N PHE A 50 0.03 8.77 -4.09
CA PHE A 50 0.39 9.22 -5.42
C PHE A 50 0.21 10.73 -5.53
N TYR A 51 1.24 11.43 -5.98
CA TYR A 51 1.23 12.86 -6.27
C TYR A 51 1.04 13.06 -7.77
N LYS A 52 0.03 13.86 -8.14
CA LYS A 52 -0.30 14.15 -9.53
C LYS A 52 0.24 15.52 -9.95
N GLY A 53 0.77 15.59 -11.16
CA GLY A 53 1.02 16.86 -11.84
C GLY A 53 -0.26 17.45 -12.43
N ASP A 54 -0.14 18.67 -12.95
CA ASP A 54 -1.26 19.39 -13.58
C ASP A 54 -1.80 18.69 -14.84
N ASP A 55 -0.98 17.85 -15.48
CA ASP A 55 -1.34 17.04 -16.66
C ASP A 55 -1.98 15.68 -16.31
N GLY A 56 -2.28 15.46 -15.02
CA GLY A 56 -2.92 14.24 -14.53
C GLY A 56 -1.98 13.03 -14.39
N LYS A 57 -0.69 13.18 -14.69
CA LYS A 57 0.31 12.12 -14.54
C LYS A 57 0.82 12.03 -13.11
N VAL A 58 1.31 10.85 -12.74
CA VAL A 58 1.97 10.66 -11.45
C VAL A 58 3.39 11.22 -11.52
N VAL A 59 3.68 12.22 -10.69
CA VAL A 59 5.00 12.87 -10.61
C VAL A 59 5.79 12.46 -9.36
N GLY A 60 5.12 11.85 -8.39
CA GLY A 60 5.77 11.30 -7.20
C GLY A 60 4.92 10.28 -6.47
N VAL A 61 5.60 9.49 -5.66
CA VAL A 61 5.00 8.42 -4.86
C VAL A 61 5.64 8.42 -3.47
N LEU A 62 4.81 8.37 -2.44
CA LEU A 62 5.22 8.12 -1.06
C LEU A 62 4.68 6.77 -0.59
N LEU A 63 5.55 5.97 0.00
CA LEU A 63 5.29 4.61 0.45
C LEU A 63 5.40 4.56 1.96
N LEU A 64 4.32 4.15 2.62
CA LEU A 64 4.25 3.97 4.07
C LEU A 64 4.27 2.47 4.39
N ASN A 65 5.33 2.00 5.04
CA ASN A 65 5.57 0.61 5.42
C ASN A 65 5.43 -0.40 4.26
N VAL A 66 5.65 0.06 3.03
CA VAL A 66 5.80 -0.81 1.85
C VAL A 66 7.28 -1.07 1.63
N TYR A 67 7.63 -2.34 1.54
CA TYR A 67 9.00 -2.82 1.39
C TYR A 67 9.18 -3.53 0.04
N GLY A 68 10.43 -3.83 -0.32
CA GLY A 68 10.74 -4.57 -1.54
C GLY A 68 10.61 -3.71 -2.81
N SER A 69 9.93 -4.27 -3.83
CA SER A 69 9.91 -3.72 -5.19
C SER A 69 9.10 -2.42 -5.36
N GLY A 70 8.44 -1.92 -4.32
CA GLY A 70 7.61 -0.71 -4.39
C GLY A 70 8.36 0.50 -4.96
N VAL A 71 9.62 0.69 -4.57
CA VAL A 71 10.44 1.82 -5.09
C VAL A 71 10.69 1.68 -6.60
N ASP A 72 10.98 0.48 -7.09
CA ASP A 72 11.24 0.24 -8.52
C ASP A 72 9.96 0.36 -9.35
N VAL A 73 8.83 -0.10 -8.81
CA VAL A 73 7.50 0.12 -9.41
C VAL A 73 7.22 1.61 -9.53
N SER A 74 7.49 2.41 -8.48
CA SER A 74 7.31 3.86 -8.52
C SER A 74 8.20 4.55 -9.55
N ARG A 75 9.46 4.13 -9.69
CA ARG A 75 10.37 4.69 -10.71
C ARG A 75 9.82 4.48 -12.11
N ARG A 76 9.46 3.23 -12.45
CA ARG A 76 8.89 2.89 -13.76
C ARG A 76 7.58 3.63 -14.03
N LEU A 77 6.72 3.72 -13.03
CA LEU A 77 5.46 4.45 -13.13
C LEU A 77 5.67 5.92 -13.52
N ILE A 78 6.63 6.59 -12.88
CA ILE A 78 6.95 8.00 -13.16
C ILE A 78 7.62 8.14 -14.53
N GLU A 79 8.54 7.23 -14.88
CA GLU A 79 9.24 7.23 -16.19
C GLU A 79 8.28 7.03 -17.37
N GLU A 80 7.28 6.17 -17.22
CA GLU A 80 6.28 5.91 -18.27
C GLU A 80 5.35 7.12 -18.51
N ALA A 81 5.22 8.03 -17.53
CA ALA A 81 4.48 9.28 -17.66
C ALA A 81 3.05 9.09 -18.23
N ARG A 82 2.36 8.01 -17.83
CA ARG A 82 0.99 7.73 -18.27
C ARG A 82 -0.03 8.39 -17.34
N SER A 83 -1.13 8.89 -17.91
CA SER A 83 -2.30 9.30 -17.13
C SER A 83 -2.96 8.07 -16.53
N ILE A 84 -3.34 8.14 -15.26
CA ILE A 84 -3.98 7.04 -14.55
C ILE A 84 -5.29 7.51 -13.95
N ASP A 85 -6.35 6.76 -14.27
CA ASP A 85 -7.70 7.05 -13.78
C ASP A 85 -8.07 6.15 -12.59
N ASP A 86 -7.57 4.90 -12.56
CA ASP A 86 -7.86 3.91 -11.51
C ASP A 86 -6.63 3.64 -10.61
N PHE A 87 -6.53 4.44 -9.54
CA PHE A 87 -5.49 4.30 -8.53
C PHE A 87 -5.66 3.08 -7.64
N GLN A 88 -6.87 2.51 -7.55
CA GLN A 88 -7.11 1.32 -6.72
C GLN A 88 -6.49 0.08 -7.37
N GLN A 89 -6.58 -0.06 -8.69
CA GLN A 89 -5.89 -1.13 -9.42
C GLN A 89 -4.38 -0.95 -9.40
N LEU A 90 -3.91 0.30 -9.58
CA LEU A 90 -2.48 0.61 -9.50
C LEU A 90 -1.88 0.24 -8.14
N ALA A 91 -2.61 0.50 -7.06
CA ALA A 91 -2.17 0.20 -5.70
C ALA A 91 -1.93 -1.31 -5.45
N LYS A 92 -2.55 -2.21 -6.23
CA LYS A 92 -2.31 -3.66 -6.12
C LYS A 92 -0.87 -4.05 -6.46
N LEU A 93 -0.15 -3.25 -7.24
CA LEU A 93 1.26 -3.47 -7.54
C LEU A 93 2.16 -3.33 -6.30
N TYR A 94 1.69 -2.65 -5.25
CA TYR A 94 2.48 -2.25 -4.09
C TYR A 94 2.41 -3.24 -2.90
N GLN A 95 1.98 -4.49 -3.10
CA GLN A 95 1.94 -5.54 -2.05
C GLN A 95 1.32 -5.06 -0.72
N LEU A 96 0.29 -4.22 -0.81
CA LEU A 96 -0.32 -3.58 0.37
C LEU A 96 -1.03 -4.58 1.29
N TYR A 97 -1.52 -5.68 0.71
CA TYR A 97 -2.25 -6.70 1.42
C TYR A 97 -1.31 -7.85 1.76
N ARG A 98 -1.38 -8.36 3.00
CA ARG A 98 -0.80 -9.68 3.27
C ARG A 98 -1.61 -10.69 2.44
N PRO A 99 -0.99 -11.66 1.77
CA PRO A 99 -1.74 -12.78 1.22
C PRO A 99 -2.56 -13.37 2.38
N ALA A 100 -3.87 -13.50 2.19
CA ALA A 100 -4.68 -14.21 3.17
C ALA A 100 -4.02 -15.58 3.38
N GLU A 101 -3.61 -15.87 4.61
CA GLU A 101 -3.29 -17.24 4.96
C GLU A 101 -4.54 -18.04 4.60
N ARG A 102 -4.36 -19.11 3.81
CA ARG A 102 -5.45 -19.93 3.27
C ARG A 102 -6.29 -20.46 4.45
N GLU A 103 -7.35 -19.75 4.83
CA GLU A 103 -8.40 -20.26 5.71
C GLU A 103 -9.26 -21.34 5.00
N ASP A 104 -8.89 -21.73 3.78
CA ASP A 104 -9.65 -22.63 2.92
C ASP A 104 -9.24 -24.11 3.04
N GLU A 105 -8.20 -24.45 3.81
CA GLU A 105 -7.76 -25.86 3.95
C GLU A 105 -8.50 -26.61 5.07
N GLU A 106 -8.93 -25.95 6.15
CA GLU A 106 -9.65 -26.65 7.24
C GLU A 106 -11.12 -26.93 6.91
N LYS A 107 -11.80 -26.10 6.10
CA LYS A 107 -13.21 -26.33 5.73
C LYS A 107 -13.45 -27.44 4.71
N ASN A 108 -12.40 -27.91 4.02
CA ASN A 108 -12.52 -29.00 3.04
C ASN A 108 -12.23 -30.38 3.63
N GLU A 109 -11.62 -30.46 4.82
CA GLU A 109 -11.42 -31.75 5.51
C GLU A 109 -12.66 -32.16 6.32
N GLU A 110 -13.41 -31.22 6.91
CA GLU A 110 -14.66 -31.54 7.62
C GLU A 110 -15.77 -32.06 6.68
N LYS A 111 -15.80 -31.63 5.41
CA LYS A 111 -16.79 -32.12 4.43
C LYS A 111 -16.46 -33.48 3.81
N LYS A 112 -15.29 -34.05 4.10
CA LYS A 112 -14.91 -35.40 3.66
C LYS A 112 -15.08 -36.45 4.76
N ALA A 113 -15.44 -36.03 5.97
CA ALA A 113 -15.65 -36.90 7.13
C ALA A 113 -17.13 -37.12 7.47
N GLU A 114 -18.07 -36.60 6.67
CA GLU A 114 -19.52 -36.84 6.77
C GLU A 114 -20.06 -37.65 5.57
#